data_AF-A0A399PDB0-F1
#
_entry.id   AF-A0A399PDB0-F1
#
_cell.length_a   1.000
_cell.length_b   1.000
_cell.length_c   1.000
_cell.angle_alpha   90.00
_cell.angle_beta   90.00
_cell.angle_gamma   90.00
#
_symmetry.space_group_name_H-M   'P 1'
#
loop_
_entity.id
_entity.type
_entity.pdbx_description
1 polymer ?
#
loop_
_entity_poly.entity_id
_entity_poly.type
_entity_poly.pdbx_seq_one_letter_code
_entity_poly.pdbx_strand_id
1 'polypeptide(L)'
;ASPGADPDLARSGFLAPAEIAAAMIAVDETRQDDAMLIVDGLRPASDGTDWELLARYAEATVAAIRGLRLDALEHLRRLHNLGVGWAEHGPVPTMRDTLRASLLAQLEQSASAWDLLRTLEPTAQHSTCPAMIAGRLRVQADDHVGALAQMADCLALGDAHSGRTLDDVLLVVAAAHHGLGDRARSDHAFDRAALHAVSTGALRPF
;
A
#
# COMPACT_ATOMS: atom_id res chain seq x y z
N ALA A 1 10.92 6.35 -23.28
CA ALA A 1 10.02 5.76 -24.28
C ALA A 1 10.80 4.76 -25.13
N SER A 2 10.43 3.48 -25.13
CA SER A 2 10.97 2.54 -26.10
C SER A 2 10.50 2.94 -27.51
N PRO A 3 11.40 2.99 -28.51
CA PRO A 3 11.02 3.33 -29.87
C PRO A 3 10.26 2.16 -30.50
N GLY A 4 8.93 2.26 -30.67
CA GLY A 4 8.20 1.32 -31.51
C GLY A 4 6.78 0.90 -31.09
N ALA A 5 6.19 1.44 -30.01
CA ALA A 5 4.78 1.19 -29.73
C ALA A 5 3.89 2.01 -30.69
N ASP A 6 2.98 1.34 -31.39
CA ASP A 6 1.96 1.96 -32.24
C ASP A 6 1.13 2.97 -31.41
N PRO A 7 0.97 4.24 -31.83
CA PRO A 7 0.19 5.23 -31.09
C PRO A 7 -1.27 4.83 -30.86
N ASP A 8 -1.84 3.94 -31.66
CA ASP A 8 -3.19 3.41 -31.44
C ASP A 8 -3.20 2.35 -30.33
N LEU A 9 -2.14 1.53 -30.20
CA LEU A 9 -1.95 0.64 -29.05
C LEU A 9 -1.70 1.43 -27.76
N ALA A 10 -0.92 2.52 -27.84
CA ALA A 10 -0.65 3.46 -26.74
C ALA A 10 -1.92 4.09 -26.14
N ARG A 11 -2.99 4.19 -26.94
CA ARG A 11 -4.30 4.73 -26.54
C ARG A 11 -5.34 3.65 -26.29
N SER A 12 -4.98 2.38 -26.49
CA SER A 12 -5.89 1.26 -26.26
C SER A 12 -5.82 0.81 -24.80
N GLY A 13 -6.96 0.41 -24.24
CA GLY A 13 -7.02 -0.16 -22.89
C GLY A 13 -6.23 -1.46 -22.69
N PHE A 14 -5.63 -2.02 -23.75
CA PHE A 14 -4.78 -3.21 -23.67
C PHE A 14 -3.44 -2.96 -22.98
N LEU A 15 -2.93 -1.72 -22.97
CA LEU A 15 -1.68 -1.40 -22.27
C LEU A 15 -1.89 -1.04 -20.80
N ALA A 16 -3.09 -0.63 -20.41
CA ALA A 16 -3.39 -0.18 -19.06
C ALA A 16 -2.94 -1.18 -17.96
N PRO A 17 -3.13 -2.50 -18.08
CA PRO A 17 -2.65 -3.45 -17.07
C PRO A 17 -1.13 -3.43 -16.89
N ALA A 18 -0.40 -3.37 -17.99
CA ALA A 18 1.06 -3.39 -17.98
C ALA A 18 1.63 -2.09 -17.38
N GLU A 19 1.03 -0.96 -17.71
CA GLU A 19 1.42 0.34 -17.16
C GLU A 19 1.04 0.49 -15.68
N ILE A 20 -0.14 0.01 -15.27
CA ILE A 20 -0.52 -0.08 -13.85
C ILE A 20 0.50 -0.93 -13.08
N ALA A 21 0.84 -2.11 -13.58
CA ALA A 21 1.83 -2.98 -12.94
C ALA A 21 3.21 -2.31 -12.85
N ALA A 22 3.67 -1.67 -13.93
CA ALA A 22 4.93 -0.94 -13.95
C ALA A 22 4.96 0.23 -12.96
N ALA A 23 3.87 0.99 -12.84
CA ALA A 23 3.74 2.05 -11.86
C ALA A 23 3.80 1.51 -10.42
N MET A 24 3.11 0.40 -10.13
CA MET A 24 3.12 -0.21 -8.81
C MET A 24 4.48 -0.81 -8.43
N ILE A 25 5.24 -1.34 -9.39
CA ILE A 25 6.62 -1.78 -9.17
C ILE A 25 7.52 -0.57 -8.88
N ALA A 26 7.42 0.50 -9.68
CA ALA A 26 8.18 1.73 -9.44
C ALA A 26 7.88 2.33 -8.06
N VAL A 27 6.64 2.23 -7.58
CA VAL A 27 6.25 2.59 -6.22
C VAL A 27 7.01 1.78 -5.16
N ASP A 28 7.06 0.45 -5.30
CA ASP A 28 7.74 -0.42 -4.32
C ASP A 28 9.24 -0.18 -4.25
N GLU A 29 9.83 0.15 -5.38
CA GLU A 29 11.25 0.45 -5.50
C GLU A 29 11.56 1.92 -5.17
N THR A 30 10.57 2.71 -4.73
CA THR A 30 10.67 4.16 -4.46
C THR A 30 11.16 5.01 -5.63
N ARG A 31 10.99 4.55 -6.86
CA ARG A 31 11.32 5.29 -8.09
C ARG A 31 10.22 6.30 -8.42
N GLN A 32 10.14 7.37 -7.62
CA GLN A 32 9.07 8.37 -7.66
C GLN A 32 8.89 9.03 -9.04
N ASP A 33 10.00 9.41 -9.69
CA ASP A 33 9.95 10.09 -11.00
C ASP A 33 9.47 9.15 -12.10
N ASP A 34 9.94 7.90 -12.10
CA ASP A 34 9.50 6.89 -13.06
C ASP A 34 8.01 6.55 -12.87
N ALA A 35 7.55 6.42 -11.62
CA ALA A 35 6.15 6.15 -11.31
C ALA A 35 5.23 7.27 -11.80
N MET A 36 5.66 8.53 -11.65
CA MET A 36 4.92 9.70 -12.16
C MET A 36 4.85 9.72 -13.68
N LEU A 37 5.97 9.49 -14.37
CA LEU A 37 6.01 9.42 -15.84
C LEU A 37 5.08 8.35 -16.40
N ILE A 38 4.96 7.20 -15.73
CA ILE A 38 4.06 6.12 -16.14
C ILE A 38 2.60 6.53 -15.92
N VAL A 39 2.26 7.06 -14.75
CA VAL A 39 0.87 7.42 -14.41
C VAL A 39 0.32 8.57 -15.25
N ASP A 40 1.15 9.53 -15.68
CA ASP A 40 0.74 10.62 -16.56
C ASP A 40 0.20 10.12 -17.92
N GLY A 41 0.72 8.98 -18.40
CA GLY A 41 0.25 8.32 -19.62
C GLY A 41 -0.99 7.43 -19.44
N LEU A 42 -1.35 7.12 -18.19
CA LEU A 42 -2.30 6.06 -17.87
C LEU A 42 -3.76 6.45 -18.12
N ARG A 43 -4.13 7.71 -17.86
CA ARG A 43 -5.53 8.17 -17.98
C ARG A 43 -6.14 7.93 -19.35
N PRO A 44 -5.50 8.37 -20.47
CA PRO A 44 -6.03 8.10 -21.80
C PRO A 44 -6.22 6.61 -22.11
N ALA A 45 -5.42 5.73 -21.49
CA ALA A 45 -5.48 4.29 -21.70
C ALA A 45 -6.53 3.60 -20.80
N SER A 46 -6.88 4.19 -19.64
CA SER A 46 -7.74 3.54 -18.65
C SER A 46 -9.16 4.09 -18.55
N ASP A 47 -9.40 5.35 -18.92
CA ASP A 47 -10.69 6.02 -18.72
C ASP A 47 -11.83 5.27 -19.44
N GLY A 48 -12.91 4.94 -18.72
CA GLY A 48 -14.06 4.21 -19.26
C GLY A 48 -13.83 2.72 -19.53
N THR A 49 -12.69 2.17 -19.10
CA THR A 49 -12.35 0.74 -19.26
C THR A 49 -12.46 -0.02 -17.93
N ASP A 50 -12.39 -1.34 -18.00
CA ASP A 50 -12.34 -2.23 -16.82
C ASP A 50 -11.15 -1.92 -15.88
N TRP A 51 -10.15 -1.18 -16.36
CA TRP A 51 -8.93 -0.84 -15.63
C TRP A 51 -9.00 0.50 -14.90
N GLU A 52 -10.05 1.30 -15.09
CA GLU A 52 -10.10 2.67 -14.56
C GLU A 52 -9.94 2.70 -13.03
N LEU A 53 -10.59 1.79 -12.30
CA LEU A 53 -10.48 1.74 -10.83
C LEU A 53 -9.02 1.49 -10.37
N LEU A 54 -8.32 0.57 -11.01
CA LEU A 54 -6.92 0.27 -10.68
C LEU A 54 -5.98 1.39 -11.10
N ALA A 55 -6.26 2.05 -12.23
CA ALA A 55 -5.51 3.22 -12.67
C ALA A 55 -5.63 4.39 -11.67
N ARG A 56 -6.83 4.67 -11.16
CA ARG A 56 -7.02 5.68 -10.09
C ARG A 56 -6.32 5.31 -8.79
N TYR A 57 -6.28 4.02 -8.45
CA TYR A 57 -5.52 3.55 -7.29
C TYR A 57 -4.01 3.75 -7.49
N ALA A 58 -3.49 3.49 -8.68
CA ALA A 58 -2.09 3.77 -9.03
C ALA A 58 -1.78 5.28 -8.91
N GLU A 59 -2.64 6.17 -9.44
CA GLU A 59 -2.53 7.63 -9.25
C GLU A 59 -2.41 8.02 -7.77
N ALA A 60 -3.29 7.49 -6.92
CA ALA A 60 -3.27 7.76 -5.47
C ALA A 60 -1.97 7.29 -4.80
N THR A 61 -1.48 6.12 -5.19
CA THR A 61 -0.27 5.52 -4.61
C THR A 61 0.99 6.30 -5.01
N VAL A 62 1.07 6.74 -6.27
CA VAL A 62 2.18 7.60 -6.74
C VAL A 62 2.16 8.95 -6.03
N ALA A 63 0.99 9.58 -5.86
CA ALA A 63 0.88 10.80 -5.07
C ALA A 63 1.33 10.59 -3.61
N ALA A 64 0.96 9.45 -3.01
CA ALA A 64 1.32 9.11 -1.63
C ALA A 64 2.84 8.98 -1.44
N ILE A 65 3.55 8.24 -2.30
CA ILE A 65 5.02 8.09 -2.17
C ILE A 65 5.79 9.39 -2.40
N ARG A 66 5.21 10.34 -3.14
CA ARG A 66 5.77 11.69 -3.33
C ARG A 66 5.47 12.63 -2.16
N GLY A 67 4.78 12.14 -1.12
CA GLY A 67 4.39 12.95 0.03
C GLY A 67 3.22 13.91 -0.24
N LEU A 68 2.56 13.82 -1.40
CA LEU A 68 1.41 14.64 -1.79
C LEU A 68 0.12 14.07 -1.17
N ARG A 69 0.06 14.09 0.16
CA ARG A 69 -0.98 13.37 0.94
C ARG A 69 -2.41 13.83 0.63
N LEU A 70 -2.62 15.13 0.46
CA LEU A 70 -3.94 15.68 0.13
C LEU A 70 -4.38 15.30 -1.29
N ASP A 71 -3.45 15.34 -2.25
CA ASP A 71 -3.73 14.90 -3.62
C ASP A 71 -4.04 13.41 -3.66
N ALA A 72 -3.28 12.58 -2.93
CA ALA A 72 -3.55 11.16 -2.78
C ALA A 72 -4.95 10.90 -2.21
N LEU A 73 -5.37 11.62 -1.16
CA LEU A 73 -6.73 11.51 -0.61
C LEU A 73 -7.81 11.94 -1.60
N GLU A 74 -7.56 12.97 -2.41
CA GLU A 74 -8.46 13.40 -3.48
C GLU A 74 -8.60 12.33 -4.57
N HIS A 75 -7.51 11.68 -4.99
CA HIS A 75 -7.57 10.53 -5.90
C HIS A 75 -8.39 9.38 -5.30
N LEU A 76 -8.20 9.06 -4.01
CA LEU A 76 -8.98 8.01 -3.33
C LEU A 76 -10.46 8.35 -3.21
N ARG A 77 -10.81 9.63 -3.01
CA ARG A 77 -12.20 10.09 -3.02
C ARG A 77 -12.83 9.92 -4.40
N ARG A 78 -12.13 10.26 -5.47
CA ARG A 78 -12.59 10.04 -6.85
C ARG A 78 -12.76 8.55 -7.16
N LEU A 79 -11.79 7.72 -6.74
CA LEU A 79 -11.87 6.27 -6.84
C LEU A 79 -13.09 5.71 -6.09
N HIS A 80 -13.38 6.21 -4.89
CA HIS A 80 -14.58 5.83 -4.15
C HIS A 80 -15.86 6.15 -4.94
N ASN A 81 -15.99 7.38 -5.41
CA ASN A 81 -17.17 7.80 -6.17
C ASN A 81 -17.35 7.01 -7.48
N LEU A 82 -16.26 6.71 -8.17
CA LEU A 82 -16.28 5.87 -9.38
C LEU A 82 -16.72 4.43 -9.05
N GLY A 83 -16.18 3.86 -7.97
CA GLY A 83 -16.46 2.50 -7.54
C GLY A 83 -17.92 2.26 -7.14
N VAL A 84 -18.65 3.27 -6.64
CA VAL A 84 -20.08 3.14 -6.28
C VAL A 84 -20.94 2.63 -7.44
N GLY A 85 -20.54 2.87 -8.69
CA GLY A 85 -21.25 2.41 -9.87
C GLY A 85 -20.94 0.96 -10.30
N TRP A 86 -20.02 0.27 -9.64
CA TRP A 86 -19.53 -1.05 -10.06
C TRP A 86 -20.13 -2.17 -9.21
N ALA A 87 -20.55 -3.27 -9.82
CA ALA A 87 -21.15 -4.39 -9.09
C ALA A 87 -20.09 -5.25 -8.38
N GLU A 88 -18.98 -5.54 -9.07
CA GLU A 88 -17.83 -6.27 -8.55
C GLU A 88 -16.70 -5.30 -8.27
N HIS A 89 -16.32 -5.20 -7.00
CA HIS A 89 -15.29 -4.23 -6.58
C HIS A 89 -13.91 -4.88 -6.39
N GLY A 90 -13.85 -6.21 -6.41
CA GLY A 90 -12.62 -6.97 -6.16
C GLY A 90 -11.89 -6.49 -4.88
N PRO A 91 -10.55 -6.45 -4.87
CA PRO A 91 -9.77 -5.98 -3.72
C PRO A 91 -9.69 -4.45 -3.60
N VAL A 92 -10.17 -3.69 -4.60
CA VAL A 92 -9.91 -2.24 -4.72
C VAL A 92 -10.47 -1.41 -3.55
N PRO A 93 -11.69 -1.65 -3.03
CA PRO A 93 -12.17 -0.91 -1.85
C PRO A 93 -11.27 -1.07 -0.64
N THR A 94 -10.84 -2.30 -0.34
CA THR A 94 -9.94 -2.58 0.77
C THR A 94 -8.59 -1.91 0.56
N MET A 95 -8.02 -2.00 -0.65
CA MET A 95 -6.77 -1.33 -1.01
C MET A 95 -6.89 0.19 -0.82
N ARG A 96 -7.94 0.80 -1.38
CA ARG A 96 -8.25 2.23 -1.25
C ARG A 96 -8.35 2.65 0.21
N ASP A 97 -9.17 1.97 1.00
CA ASP A 97 -9.46 2.37 2.37
C ASP A 97 -8.28 2.09 3.31
N THR A 98 -7.45 1.09 3.02
CA THR A 98 -6.18 0.85 3.72
C THR A 98 -5.18 1.97 3.44
N LEU A 99 -5.00 2.38 2.17
CA LEU A 99 -4.14 3.52 1.83
C LEU A 99 -4.67 4.82 2.44
N ARG A 100 -5.99 5.02 2.43
CA ARG A 100 -6.65 6.16 3.09
C ARG A 100 -6.36 6.19 4.60
N ALA A 101 -6.50 5.05 5.28
CA ALA A 101 -6.19 4.95 6.71
C ALA A 101 -4.71 5.27 7.00
N SER A 102 -3.79 4.77 6.16
CA SER A 102 -2.37 5.09 6.25
C SER A 102 -2.10 6.59 6.10
N LEU A 103 -2.70 7.25 5.10
CA LEU A 103 -2.57 8.69 4.89
C LEU A 103 -3.15 9.51 6.05
N LEU A 104 -4.29 9.10 6.60
CA LEU A 104 -4.89 9.73 7.78
C LEU A 104 -3.99 9.61 9.01
N ALA A 105 -3.38 8.44 9.23
CA ALA A 105 -2.41 8.24 10.30
C ALA A 105 -1.20 9.18 10.17
N GLN A 106 -0.66 9.34 8.95
CA GLN A 106 0.45 10.27 8.67
C GLN A 106 0.07 11.74 8.82
N LEU A 107 -1.22 12.08 8.73
CA LEU A 107 -1.76 13.43 8.97
C LEU A 107 -2.23 13.61 10.42
N GLU A 108 -1.83 12.73 11.33
CA GLU A 108 -2.19 12.73 12.75
C GLU A 108 -3.71 12.65 13.00
N GLN A 109 -4.48 12.18 12.01
CA GLN A 109 -5.92 11.92 12.11
C GLN A 109 -6.19 10.50 12.64
N SER A 110 -5.55 10.12 13.74
CA SER A 110 -5.53 8.75 14.25
C SER A 110 -6.92 8.19 14.53
N ALA A 111 -7.85 9.00 15.05
CA ALA A 111 -9.23 8.56 15.31
C ALA A 111 -9.95 8.14 14.02
N SER A 112 -9.86 8.95 12.96
CA SER A 112 -10.46 8.63 11.66
C SER A 112 -9.76 7.46 10.97
N ALA A 113 -8.45 7.30 11.16
CA ALA A 113 -7.74 6.13 10.68
C ALA A 113 -8.26 4.85 11.37
N TRP A 114 -8.42 4.87 12.69
CA TRP A 114 -9.00 3.74 13.44
C TRP A 114 -10.44 3.42 13.05
N ASP A 115 -11.28 4.43 12.81
CA ASP A 115 -12.66 4.22 12.38
C ASP A 115 -12.74 3.43 11.07
N LEU A 116 -11.85 3.71 10.12
CA LEU A 116 -11.72 2.92 8.89
C LEU A 116 -11.17 1.52 9.17
N LEU A 117 -10.07 1.41 9.92
CA LEU A 117 -9.38 0.14 10.11
C LEU A 117 -10.27 -0.92 10.79
N ARG A 118 -11.20 -0.53 11.66
CA ARG A 118 -12.13 -1.45 12.33
C ARG A 118 -13.10 -2.14 11.36
N THR A 119 -13.26 -1.64 10.15
CA THR A 119 -14.19 -2.21 9.15
C THR A 119 -13.48 -2.96 8.04
N LEU A 120 -12.14 -3.04 8.06
CA LEU A 120 -11.35 -3.60 6.97
C LEU A 120 -10.84 -5.00 7.33
N GLU A 121 -11.08 -5.93 6.41
CA GLU A 121 -10.47 -7.24 6.39
C GLU A 121 -9.27 -7.24 5.43
N PRO A 122 -8.20 -8.02 5.71
CA PRO A 122 -7.09 -8.18 4.77
C PRO A 122 -7.57 -8.78 3.44
N THR A 123 -6.91 -8.42 2.34
CA THR A 123 -7.18 -9.06 1.05
C THR A 123 -6.60 -10.48 1.02
N ALA A 124 -6.99 -11.25 0.01
CA ALA A 124 -6.43 -12.58 -0.23
C ALA A 124 -4.88 -12.55 -0.21
N GLN A 125 -4.31 -13.57 0.44
CA GLN A 125 -2.86 -13.72 0.69
C GLN A 125 -2.22 -12.52 1.42
N HIS A 126 -3.00 -11.65 2.08
CA HIS A 126 -2.49 -10.48 2.82
C HIS A 126 -1.69 -9.48 1.95
N SER A 127 -1.98 -9.41 0.65
CA SER A 127 -1.39 -8.42 -0.26
C SER A 127 -1.72 -6.97 0.13
N THR A 128 -2.80 -6.77 0.88
CA THR A 128 -3.15 -5.54 1.62
C THR A 128 -3.49 -5.94 3.05
N CYS A 129 -2.77 -5.38 4.02
CA CYS A 129 -2.85 -5.76 5.43
C CYS A 129 -3.25 -4.54 6.30
N PRO A 130 -4.55 -4.33 6.58
CA PRO A 130 -5.00 -3.24 7.47
C PRO A 130 -4.38 -3.32 8.87
N ALA A 131 -4.16 -4.54 9.38
CA ALA A 131 -3.52 -4.76 10.67
C ALA A 131 -2.16 -4.06 10.78
N MET A 132 -1.38 -4.00 9.70
CA MET A 132 -0.07 -3.33 9.70
C MET A 132 -0.20 -1.84 10.06
N ILE A 133 -1.19 -1.13 9.50
CA ILE A 133 -1.46 0.27 9.82
C ILE A 133 -1.93 0.42 11.27
N ALA A 134 -2.82 -0.49 11.72
CA ALA A 134 -3.30 -0.51 13.11
C ALA A 134 -2.14 -0.74 14.11
N GLY A 135 -1.22 -1.64 13.80
CA GLY A 135 -0.04 -1.91 14.62
C GLY A 135 0.90 -0.70 14.69
N ARG A 136 1.15 -0.02 13.56
CA ARG A 136 1.92 1.23 13.53
C ARG A 136 1.29 2.32 14.41
N LEU A 137 -0.02 2.52 14.32
CA LEU A 137 -0.76 3.47 15.16
C LEU A 137 -0.62 3.16 16.66
N ARG A 138 -0.63 1.87 17.04
CA ARG A 138 -0.42 1.46 18.43
C ARG A 138 1.01 1.74 18.90
N VAL A 139 2.03 1.46 18.08
CA VAL A 139 3.43 1.82 18.39
C VAL A 139 3.57 3.33 18.59
N GLN A 140 2.96 4.14 17.72
CA GLN A 140 2.98 5.61 17.86
C GLN A 140 2.29 6.11 19.13
N ALA A 141 1.35 5.33 19.67
CA ALA A 141 0.64 5.62 20.92
C ALA A 141 1.29 4.97 22.15
N ASP A 142 2.53 4.45 22.04
CA ASP A 142 3.27 3.75 23.11
C ASP A 142 2.59 2.43 23.58
N ASP A 143 1.57 1.95 22.86
CA ASP A 143 0.88 0.69 23.11
C ASP A 143 1.60 -0.48 22.41
N HIS A 144 2.80 -0.78 22.86
CA HIS A 144 3.63 -1.82 22.25
C HIS A 144 3.07 -3.23 22.42
N VAL A 145 2.43 -3.53 23.56
CA VAL A 145 1.78 -4.83 23.80
C VAL A 145 0.60 -5.01 22.84
N GLY A 146 -0.25 -3.98 22.68
CA GLY A 146 -1.34 -4.02 21.73
C GLY A 146 -0.84 -4.10 20.29
N ALA A 147 0.27 -3.45 19.94
CA ALA A 147 0.88 -3.57 18.61
C ALA A 147 1.30 -5.02 18.31
N LEU A 148 1.95 -5.71 19.26
CA LEU A 148 2.31 -7.12 19.09
C LEU A 148 1.07 -8.02 18.98
N ALA A 149 0.04 -7.78 19.80
CA ALA A 149 -1.22 -8.51 19.71
C ALA A 149 -1.90 -8.33 18.35
N GLN A 150 -1.86 -7.11 17.81
CA GLN A 150 -2.39 -6.79 16.48
C GLN A 150 -1.68 -7.54 15.35
N MET A 151 -0.38 -7.85 15.52
CA MET A 151 0.46 -8.53 14.52
C MET A 151 0.41 -10.06 14.63
N ALA A 152 -0.20 -10.63 15.67
CA ALA A 152 -0.14 -12.06 15.97
C ALA A 152 -0.62 -12.93 14.79
N ASP A 153 -1.77 -12.60 14.20
CA ASP A 153 -2.33 -13.36 13.08
C ASP A 153 -1.46 -13.24 11.82
N CYS A 154 -0.85 -12.07 11.60
CA CYS A 154 0.06 -11.87 10.46
C CYS A 154 1.32 -12.72 10.60
N LEU A 155 1.88 -12.82 11.81
CA LEU A 155 3.04 -13.65 12.09
C LEU A 155 2.71 -15.15 12.01
N ALA A 156 1.51 -15.55 12.44
CA ALA A 156 1.06 -16.94 12.41
C ALA A 156 0.93 -17.51 10.98
N LEU A 157 0.71 -16.64 9.98
CA LEU A 157 0.67 -17.05 8.57
C LEU A 157 2.04 -17.52 8.04
N GLY A 158 3.14 -17.03 8.60
CA GLY A 158 4.50 -17.39 8.14
C GLY A 158 4.67 -17.20 6.63
N ASP A 159 5.12 -18.25 5.95
CA ASP A 159 5.39 -18.24 4.49
C ASP A 159 4.11 -18.10 3.63
N ALA A 160 2.91 -18.26 4.22
CA ALA A 160 1.65 -18.02 3.52
C ALA A 160 1.28 -16.52 3.47
N HIS A 161 2.00 -15.67 4.20
CA HIS A 161 1.81 -14.22 4.14
C HIS A 161 2.44 -13.63 2.87
N SER A 162 1.84 -12.60 2.29
CA SER A 162 2.47 -11.86 1.20
C SER A 162 3.82 -11.29 1.66
N GLY A 163 4.89 -11.62 0.94
CA GLY A 163 6.22 -11.05 1.20
C GLY A 163 6.28 -9.53 1.03
N ARG A 164 5.35 -8.94 0.26
CA ARG A 164 5.25 -7.49 0.00
C ARG A 164 4.85 -6.67 1.24
N THR A 165 4.18 -7.30 2.19
CA THR A 165 3.63 -6.66 3.39
C THR A 165 4.21 -7.26 4.67
N LEU A 166 4.91 -8.39 4.58
CA LEU A 166 5.54 -9.05 5.72
C LEU A 166 6.72 -8.24 6.27
N ASP A 167 7.47 -7.55 5.40
CA ASP A 167 8.51 -6.61 5.79
C ASP A 167 7.97 -5.50 6.70
N ASP A 168 6.88 -4.85 6.31
CA ASP A 168 6.22 -3.81 7.10
C ASP A 168 5.69 -4.36 8.45
N VAL A 169 5.13 -5.56 8.46
CA VAL A 169 4.69 -6.26 9.70
C VAL A 169 5.88 -6.49 10.64
N LEU A 170 7.00 -6.99 10.12
CA LEU A 170 8.21 -7.24 10.90
C LEU A 170 8.81 -5.96 11.47
N LEU A 171 8.73 -4.84 10.75
CA LEU A 171 9.18 -3.54 11.24
C LEU A 171 8.29 -3.02 12.39
N VAL A 172 6.98 -3.23 12.35
CA VAL A 172 6.08 -2.93 13.49
C VAL A 172 6.46 -3.79 14.70
N VAL A 173 6.70 -5.08 14.50
CA VAL A 173 7.12 -6.01 15.57
C VAL A 173 8.46 -5.58 16.17
N ALA A 174 9.43 -5.19 15.33
CA ALA A 174 10.72 -4.70 15.76
C ALA A 174 10.58 -3.45 16.63
N ALA A 175 9.78 -2.47 16.17
CA ALA A 175 9.53 -1.23 16.90
C ALA A 175 8.80 -1.47 18.24
N ALA A 176 7.83 -2.37 18.28
CA ALA A 176 7.12 -2.72 19.50
C ALA A 176 8.04 -3.41 20.53
N HIS A 177 8.87 -4.37 20.11
CA HIS A 177 9.87 -4.98 21.00
C HIS A 177 10.92 -3.97 21.48
N HIS A 178 11.33 -3.04 20.62
CA HIS A 178 12.23 -1.95 21.01
C HIS A 178 11.64 -1.11 22.14
N GLY A 179 10.39 -0.68 21.99
CA GLY A 179 9.68 0.12 22.98
C GLY A 179 9.47 -0.60 24.32
N LEU A 180 9.36 -1.93 24.31
CA LEU A 180 9.34 -2.76 25.52
C LEU A 180 10.74 -3.00 26.14
N GLY A 181 11.81 -2.51 25.51
CA GLY A 181 13.20 -2.74 25.93
C GLY A 181 13.76 -4.12 25.58
N ASP A 182 13.03 -4.95 24.83
CA ASP A 182 13.46 -6.27 24.37
C ASP A 182 14.30 -6.14 23.08
N ARG A 183 15.54 -5.65 23.23
CA ARG A 183 16.44 -5.40 22.10
C ARG A 183 16.71 -6.64 21.26
N ALA A 184 16.85 -7.80 21.89
CA ALA A 184 17.16 -9.04 21.18
C ALA A 184 16.06 -9.42 20.18
N ARG A 185 14.79 -9.34 20.59
CA ARG A 185 13.67 -9.61 19.67
C ARG A 185 13.45 -8.50 18.66
N SER A 186 13.73 -7.26 19.06
CA SER A 186 13.69 -6.11 18.15
C SER A 186 14.68 -6.27 16.99
N ASP A 187 15.95 -6.52 17.30
CA ASP A 187 17.01 -6.69 16.31
C ASP A 187 16.73 -7.89 15.40
N HIS A 188 16.27 -9.02 15.97
CA HIS A 188 15.91 -10.19 15.18
C HIS A 188 14.77 -9.91 14.19
N ALA A 189 13.72 -9.20 14.61
CA ALA A 189 12.61 -8.84 13.73
C ALA A 189 13.06 -7.86 12.63
N PHE A 190 13.91 -6.89 12.98
CA PHE A 190 14.47 -5.94 12.02
C PHE A 190 15.36 -6.63 10.98
N ASP A 191 16.26 -7.52 11.40
CA ASP A 191 17.13 -8.27 10.49
C ASP A 191 16.31 -9.11 9.50
N ARG A 192 15.22 -9.72 9.97
CA ARG A 192 14.29 -10.45 9.09
C ARG A 192 13.60 -9.51 8.10
N ALA A 193 13.15 -8.33 8.53
CA ALA A 193 12.56 -7.34 7.63
C ALA A 193 13.56 -6.93 6.54
N ALA A 194 14.80 -6.61 6.93
CA ALA A 194 15.86 -6.23 6.01
C ALA A 194 16.20 -7.34 5.00
N LEU A 195 16.29 -8.60 5.47
CA LEU A 195 16.51 -9.75 4.60
C LEU A 195 15.38 -9.92 3.57
N HIS A 196 14.13 -9.75 4.01
CA HIS A 196 12.97 -9.80 3.10
C HIS A 196 13.01 -8.67 2.08
N ALA A 197 13.29 -7.43 2.49
CA ALA A 197 13.38 -6.28 1.59
C ALA A 197 14.42 -6.48 0.47
N VAL A 198 15.58 -7.08 0.78
CA VAL A 198 16.59 -7.42 -0.23
C VAL A 198 16.05 -8.43 -1.26
N SER A 199 15.24 -9.39 -0.82
CA SER A 199 14.68 -10.41 -1.72
C SER A 199 13.53 -9.90 -2.60
N THR A 200 12.79 -8.90 -2.15
CA THR A 200 11.61 -8.35 -2.85
C THR A 200 11.91 -7.08 -3.63
N GLY A 201 13.03 -6.40 -3.36
CA GLY A 201 13.35 -5.08 -3.92
C GLY A 201 12.52 -3.94 -3.30
N ALA A 202 11.69 -4.23 -2.30
CA ALA A 202 10.86 -3.22 -1.65
C ALA A 202 11.73 -2.31 -0.77
N LEU A 203 11.67 -1.02 -1.05
CA LEU A 203 12.27 0.02 -0.23
C LEU A 203 11.14 0.91 0.25
N ARG A 204 10.81 0.88 1.55
CA ARG A 204 9.74 1.75 2.09
C ARG A 204 10.24 2.50 3.32
N PRO A 205 9.98 3.82 3.41
CA PRO A 205 10.23 4.53 4.66
C PRO A 205 9.25 4.00 5.72
N PHE A 206 9.81 3.43 6.78
CA PHE A 206 9.07 2.98 7.96
C PHE A 206 8.97 4.11 8.98
#